data_AF-G7GXI4-F1
#
_entry.id   AF-G7GXI4-F1
#
_cell.length_a   1.000
_cell.length_b   1.000
_cell.length_c   1.000
_cell.angle_alpha   90.00
_cell.angle_beta   90.00
_cell.angle_gamma   90.00
#
_symmetry.space_group_name_H-M   'P 1'
#
loop_
_entity.id
_entity.type
_entity.pdbx_description
1 polymer ?
#
loop_
_entity_poly.entity_id
_entity_poly.type
_entity_poly.pdbx_seq_one_letter_code
_entity_poly.pdbx_strand_id
1 'polypeptide(L)' 'MPSEGPSTLFAVVRVFDEHGIVPDDIGLRHPTLDDVFLALTGQAAESDENETVEATA' A
#
# COMPACT_ATOMS: atom_id res chain seq x y z
N MET A 1 -12.11 -5.23 -10.46
CA MET A 1 -12.05 -6.37 -9.52
C MET A 1 -12.47 -5.85 -8.16
N PRO A 2 -13.35 -6.52 -7.39
CA PRO A 2 -13.61 -6.13 -6.01
C PRO A 2 -12.28 -6.21 -5.25
N SER A 3 -11.90 -5.12 -4.58
CA SER A 3 -10.65 -5.04 -3.84
C SER A 3 -10.70 -5.96 -2.62
N GLU A 4 -9.74 -6.87 -2.48
CA GLU A 4 -9.58 -7.72 -1.28
C GLU A 4 -9.12 -6.93 -0.03
N GLY A 5 -9.27 -5.60 -0.03
CA GLY A 5 -8.77 -4.71 1.01
C GLY A 5 -9.28 -5.07 2.41
N PRO A 6 -10.61 -5.20 2.62
CA PRO A 6 -11.16 -5.58 3.91
C PRO A 6 -10.70 -6.95 4.41
N SER A 7 -10.72 -7.98 3.56
CA SER A 7 -10.30 -9.33 3.93
C SER A 7 -8.81 -9.40 4.26
N THR A 8 -7.98 -8.68 3.52
CA THR A 8 -6.53 -8.60 3.78
C THR A 8 -6.25 -7.90 5.10
N LEU A 9 -6.92 -6.79 5.38
CA LEU A 9 -6.77 -6.07 6.64
C LEU A 9 -7.16 -6.97 7.82
N PHE A 10 -8.29 -7.68 7.73
CA PHE A 10 -8.68 -8.65 8.75
C PHE A 10 -7.63 -9.75 8.98
N ALA A 11 -7.00 -10.26 7.94
CA ALA A 11 -5.91 -11.23 8.08
C ALA A 11 -4.71 -10.65 8.83
N VAL A 12 -4.31 -9.42 8.50
CA VAL A 12 -3.18 -8.72 9.16
C VAL A 12 -3.48 -8.43 10.64
N VAL A 13 -4.70 -7.99 10.98
CA VAL A 13 -5.09 -7.75 12.38
C VAL A 13 -5.02 -9.02 13.21
N ARG A 14 -5.42 -10.17 12.66
CA ARG A 14 -5.28 -11.45 13.37
C ARG A 14 -3.82 -11.81 13.66
N VAL A 15 -2.91 -11.52 12.73
CA VAL A 15 -1.47 -11.74 12.95
C VAL A 15 -0.94 -10.83 14.06
N PHE A 16 -1.38 -9.57 14.11
CA PHE A 16 -1.00 -8.66 15.20
C PHE A 16 -1.52 -9.13 16.56
N ASP A 17 -2.78 -9.57 16.63
CA ASP A 17 -3.39 -10.13 17.83
C ASP A 17 -2.63 -11.37 18.33
N GLU A 18 -2.27 -12.29 17.42
CA GLU A 18 -1.47 -13.49 17.74
C GLU A 18 -0.09 -13.16 18.36
N HIS A 19 0.47 -11.99 18.05
CA HIS A 19 1.75 -11.53 18.59
C HIS A 19 1.59 -10.55 19.76
N GLY A 20 0.36 -10.27 20.20
CA GLY A 20 0.07 -9.33 21.28
C GLY A 20 0.40 -7.88 20.94
N ILE A 21 0.46 -7.54 19.64
CA ILE A 21 0.74 -6.19 19.15
C ILE A 21 -0.60 -5.48 18.97
N VAL A 22 -0.81 -4.39 19.71
CA VAL A 22 -2.02 -3.55 19.59
C VAL A 22 -1.71 -2.40 18.63
N PRO A 23 -2.36 -2.32 17.45
CA PRO A 23 -2.21 -1.19 16.55
C PRO A 23 -2.88 0.05 17.14
N ASP A 24 -2.21 1.19 17.08
CA ASP A 24 -2.78 2.47 17.55
C ASP A 24 -3.87 3.01 16.61
N ASP A 25 -3.75 2.77 15.30
CA ASP A 25 -4.75 3.14 14.28
C ASP A 25 -4.64 2.24 13.04
N ILE A 26 -5.77 1.94 12.40
CA ILE A 26 -5.85 1.17 11.15
C ILE A 26 -6.98 1.71 10.27
N GLY A 27 -6.66 1.98 8.99
CA GLY A 27 -7.64 2.43 8.01
C GLY A 27 -7.46 1.80 6.64
N LEU A 28 -8.57 1.72 5.89
CA LEU A 28 -8.54 1.43 4.45
C LEU A 28 -8.75 2.73 3.68
N ARG A 29 -7.89 3.00 2.71
CA ARG A 29 -8.10 4.07 1.73
C ARG A 29 -8.92 3.54 0.57
N HIS A 30 -9.96 4.28 0.19
CA HIS A 30 -10.65 4.02 -1.06
C HIS A 30 -9.74 4.46 -2.21
N PRO A 31 -9.38 3.57 -3.15
CA PRO A 31 -8.59 3.97 -4.31
C PRO A 31 -9.38 5.01 -5.11
N THR A 32 -8.71 6.06 -5.56
CA THR A 32 -9.33 7.08 -6.41
C THR A 32 -9.35 6.61 -7.87
N LEU A 33 -10.06 7.34 -8.73
CA LEU A 33 -10.06 7.07 -10.17
C LEU A 33 -8.65 7.15 -10.73
N ASP A 34 -7.87 8.17 -10.34
CA ASP A 34 -6.49 8.35 -10.79
C ASP A 34 -5.59 7.16 -10.43
N ASP A 35 -5.74 6.60 -9.22
CA ASP A 35 -5.00 5.41 -8.79
C ASP A 35 -5.34 4.18 -9.65
N VAL A 36 -6.62 4.02 -10.00
CA VAL A 36 -7.09 2.93 -10.87
C VAL A 36 -6.66 3.15 -12.31
N PHE A 37 -6.71 4.39 -12.78
CA PHE A 37 -6.24 4.76 -14.11
C PHE A 37 -4.75 4.47 -14.24
N LEU A 38 -3.94 4.88 -13.25
CA LEU A 38 -2.52 4.59 -13.19
C LEU A 38 -2.27 3.07 -13.06
N ALA A 39 -3.00 2.33 -12.22
CA ALA A 39 -2.82 0.88 -12.14
C ALA A 39 -3.19 0.13 -13.43
N LEU A 40 -4.15 0.64 -14.21
CA LEU A 40 -4.59 0.02 -15.47
C LEU A 40 -3.77 0.47 -16.68
N THR A 41 -3.14 1.64 -16.62
CA THR A 41 -2.40 2.24 -17.75
C THR A 41 -0.90 2.38 -17.50
N GLY A 42 -0.46 2.20 -16.25
CA GLY A 42 0.83 2.63 -15.72
C GLY A 42 1.94 1.58 -15.69
N GLN A 43 1.90 0.56 -16.55
CA GLN A 43 3.09 -0.24 -16.86
C GLN A 43 4.14 0.57 -17.67
N ALA A 44 4.22 1.90 -17.46
CA ALA A 44 5.07 2.79 -18.24
C ALA A 44 5.83 3.86 -17.43
N ALA A 45 5.60 4.04 -16.12
CA ALA A 45 6.11 5.26 -15.46
C ALA A 45 6.90 5.11 -14.15
N GLU A 46 6.85 4.02 -13.39
CA GLU A 46 7.45 4.07 -12.04
C GLU A 46 7.98 2.71 -11.55
N SER A 47 8.98 2.19 -12.25
CA SER A 47 9.84 1.12 -11.75
C SER A 47 11.26 1.36 -12.21
N ASP A 48 11.86 2.51 -11.85
CA ASP A 48 13.32 2.72 -11.87
C ASP A 48 13.75 4.06 -11.21
N GLU A 49 13.22 4.43 -10.04
CA GLU A 49 13.87 5.47 -9.21
C GLU A 49 13.98 5.01 -7.75
N ASN A 50 14.67 3.89 -7.56
CA ASN A 50 15.46 3.65 -6.36
C ASN A 50 16.93 3.55 -6.76
N GLU A 51 17.60 4.68 -6.98
CA GLU A 51 19.04 4.82 -6.72
C GLU A 51 19.54 6.27 -6.87
N THR A 52 20.35 6.69 -5.87
CA THR A 52 21.47 7.65 -5.98
C THR A 52 21.35 8.99 -5.21
N VAL A 53 21.67 8.87 -3.91
CA VAL A 53 22.50 9.74 -3.04
C VAL A 53 22.31 11.26 -2.97
N GLU A 54 22.04 11.72 -1.74
CA GLU A 54 22.63 12.92 -1.15
C GLU A 54 24.13 13.02 -1.47
N ALA A 55 24.53 14.05 -2.24
CA ALA A 55 25.88 14.62 -2.16
C ALA A 55 25.89 16.06 -2.72
N THR A 56 25.84 17.02 -1.78
CA THR A 56 26.70 18.22 -1.73
C THR A 56 26.70 19.20 -2.92
N ALA A 57 26.15 20.41 -2.70
CA ALA A 57 26.76 21.70 -3.06
C ALA A 57 26.06 22.86 -2.33
#